data_AF-A0A540N7C4-F1
#
_entry.id   AF-A0A540N7C4-F1
#
_cell.length_a   1.000
_cell.length_b   1.000
_cell.length_c   1.000
_cell.angle_alpha   90.00
_cell.angle_beta   90.00
_cell.angle_gamma   90.00
#
_symmetry.space_group_name_H-M   'P 1'
#
loop_
_entity.id
_entity.type
_entity.pdbx_description
1 polymer ?
#
loop_
_entity_poly.entity_id
_entity_poly.type
_entity_poly.pdbx_seq_one_letter_code
_entity_poly.pdbx_strand_id
1 'polypeptide(L)'
;MSIPFTLIDATPDSYARFIDQLRARLTFGTTSQGIRVLPPSRQVGNNARFIYVDLTNYDGVTVTIGIDVVNAYVMGYEQGEQNYPLQTLPDDPAPVELLFPNTRSAGELPFTGHYASLGEYARRMQNEQPNRRDQQALNRLSNPMRQNIGLGPSSLHSAIDMLERAATPLSQAGAILVIIQMVSEAARYPYIERQVRESIQTGNSFLPDPRMLSLENNWSNLSRQIMGTTRAGRESFSTSVSLDDAYQSHGAPPLVVNSVRDSFVQDMEIALLLHDRGDNRGTDQGNDPENCTPGPSGSGIGRWGGKRPRRQHE
;
A
#
# COMPACT_ATOMS: atom_id res chain seq x y z
N MET A 1 -9.18 -6.81 20.80
CA MET A 1 -8.47 -8.10 20.65
C MET A 1 -7.73 -8.06 19.32
N SER A 2 -6.43 -8.32 19.34
CA SER A 2 -5.54 -8.28 18.17
C SER A 2 -5.58 -9.58 17.36
N ILE A 3 -5.12 -9.55 16.11
CA ILE A 3 -4.88 -10.74 15.27
C ILE A 3 -3.37 -11.01 15.29
N PRO A 4 -2.91 -12.13 15.86
CA PRO A 4 -1.48 -12.41 15.92
C PRO A 4 -0.97 -13.02 14.62
N PHE A 5 0.24 -12.62 14.22
CA PHE A 5 1.09 -13.33 13.27
C PHE A 5 2.53 -13.32 13.78
N THR A 6 3.15 -14.50 13.82
CA THR A 6 4.54 -14.65 14.27
C THR A 6 5.39 -15.25 13.16
N LEU A 7 6.62 -14.74 13.03
CA LEU A 7 7.65 -15.32 12.17
C LEU A 7 8.27 -16.59 12.76
N ILE A 8 8.19 -16.78 14.08
CA ILE A 8 8.65 -18.01 14.75
C ILE A 8 7.83 -19.19 14.21
N ASP A 9 8.51 -20.13 13.56
CA ASP A 9 7.91 -21.30 12.91
C ASP A 9 6.77 -20.96 11.92
N ALA A 10 6.84 -19.79 11.29
CA ALA A 10 5.85 -19.37 10.30
C ALA A 10 5.81 -20.34 9.12
N THR A 11 4.61 -20.67 8.67
CA THR A 11 4.36 -21.49 7.48
C THR A 11 3.46 -20.74 6.50
N PRO A 12 3.41 -21.14 5.22
CA PRO A 12 2.45 -20.59 4.28
C PRO A 12 1.01 -20.66 4.77
N ASP A 13 0.66 -21.68 5.56
CA ASP A 13 -0.68 -21.89 6.09
C ASP A 13 -0.95 -21.08 7.35
N SER A 14 0.06 -20.79 8.18
CA SER A 14 -0.12 -19.86 9.31
C SER A 14 -0.38 -18.44 8.80
N TYR A 15 0.34 -18.02 7.76
CA TYR A 15 0.13 -16.73 7.12
C TYR A 15 -1.22 -16.63 6.40
N ALA A 16 -1.63 -17.66 5.64
CA ALA A 16 -2.94 -17.68 4.99
C ALA A 16 -4.09 -17.55 6.02
N ARG A 17 -4.00 -18.28 7.15
CA ARG A 17 -4.97 -18.17 8.25
C ARG A 17 -4.99 -16.77 8.86
N PHE A 18 -3.82 -16.16 9.05
CA PHE A 18 -3.70 -14.79 9.53
C PHE A 18 -4.42 -13.80 8.59
N ILE A 19 -4.16 -13.87 7.28
CA ILE A 19 -4.79 -13.00 6.29
C ILE A 19 -6.30 -13.23 6.19
N ASP A 20 -6.79 -14.48 6.27
CA ASP A 20 -8.23 -14.74 6.28
C ASP A 20 -8.91 -14.20 7.54
N GLN A 21 -8.29 -14.33 8.71
CA GLN A 21 -8.77 -13.69 9.95
C GLN A 21 -8.83 -12.17 9.82
N LEU A 22 -7.82 -11.57 9.18
CA LEU A 22 -7.80 -10.13 8.90
C LEU A 22 -8.96 -9.72 7.99
N ARG A 23 -9.16 -10.40 6.86
CA ARG A 23 -10.31 -10.16 5.96
C ARG A 23 -11.64 -10.33 6.68
N ALA A 24 -11.76 -11.31 7.58
CA ALA A 24 -12.98 -11.55 8.34
C ALA A 24 -13.26 -10.41 9.34
N ARG A 25 -12.24 -9.87 10.01
CA ARG A 25 -12.41 -8.74 10.96
C ARG A 25 -12.62 -7.40 10.28
N LEU A 26 -12.09 -7.21 9.07
CA LEU A 26 -12.28 -5.99 8.28
C LEU A 26 -13.69 -5.84 7.69
N THR A 27 -14.50 -6.91 7.67
CA THR A 27 -15.75 -6.95 6.90
C THR A 27 -16.94 -7.29 7.80
N PHE A 28 -18.11 -6.71 7.51
CA PHE A 28 -19.37 -6.98 8.23
C PHE A 28 -20.35 -7.83 7.43
N GLY A 29 -19.83 -8.71 6.56
CA GLY A 29 -20.64 -9.66 5.78
C GLY A 29 -21.27 -9.11 4.49
N THR A 30 -21.10 -7.82 4.19
CA THR A 30 -21.55 -7.23 2.91
C THR A 30 -20.67 -7.71 1.76
N THR A 31 -21.29 -8.08 0.63
CA THR A 31 -20.58 -8.49 -0.59
C THR A 31 -21.10 -7.79 -1.83
N SER A 32 -20.24 -7.64 -2.85
CA SER A 32 -20.63 -7.25 -4.21
C SER A 32 -19.99 -8.25 -5.17
N GLN A 33 -20.78 -8.91 -6.01
CA GLN A 33 -20.31 -9.99 -6.90
C GLN A 33 -19.60 -11.12 -6.13
N GLY A 34 -20.06 -11.42 -4.91
CA GLY A 34 -19.45 -12.43 -4.02
C GLY A 34 -18.17 -11.96 -3.30
N ILE A 35 -17.60 -10.80 -3.66
CA ILE A 35 -16.39 -10.25 -3.03
C ILE A 35 -16.79 -9.42 -1.81
N ARG A 36 -16.06 -9.57 -0.69
CA ARG A 36 -16.35 -8.86 0.57
C ARG A 36 -16.12 -7.34 0.40
N VAL A 37 -17.02 -6.53 0.95
CA VAL A 37 -16.93 -5.06 0.90
C VAL A 37 -16.63 -4.52 2.29
N LEU A 38 -15.67 -3.61 2.38
CA LEU A 38 -15.38 -2.88 3.61
C LEU A 38 -16.60 -2.03 4.02
N PRO A 39 -16.83 -1.83 5.33
CA PRO A 39 -17.95 -1.01 5.77
C PRO A 39 -17.75 0.47 5.43
N PRO A 40 -18.81 1.21 5.06
CA PRO A 40 -18.71 2.66 4.89
C PRO A 40 -18.47 3.36 6.24
N SER A 41 -17.66 4.41 6.24
CA SER A 41 -17.34 5.25 7.41
C SER A 41 -18.56 5.61 8.27
N ARG A 42 -19.69 6.01 7.64
CA ARG A 42 -20.95 6.35 8.33
C ARG A 42 -21.62 5.21 9.12
N GLN A 43 -21.25 3.96 8.89
CA GLN A 43 -21.78 2.78 9.57
C GLN A 43 -20.82 2.23 10.63
N VAL A 44 -19.62 2.79 10.73
CA VAL A 44 -18.59 2.35 11.69
C VAL A 44 -18.53 3.36 12.82
N GLY A 45 -18.98 2.95 14.01
CA GLY A 45 -18.78 3.74 15.21
C GLY A 45 -17.30 3.80 15.60
N ASN A 46 -16.89 4.89 16.24
CA ASN A 46 -15.51 5.14 16.67
C ASN A 46 -14.83 3.96 17.37
N ASN A 47 -15.53 3.28 18.30
CA ASN A 47 -15.00 2.14 19.05
C ASN A 47 -14.75 0.87 18.21
N ALA A 48 -15.27 0.83 16.98
CA ALA A 48 -15.09 -0.26 16.03
C ALA A 48 -14.27 0.16 14.81
N ARG A 49 -13.67 1.36 14.83
CA ARG A 49 -12.99 1.94 13.67
C ARG A 49 -11.65 1.28 13.37
N PHE A 50 -10.97 0.77 14.39
CA PHE A 50 -9.66 0.16 14.25
C PHE A 50 -9.70 -1.30 14.65
N ILE A 51 -8.99 -2.11 13.88
CA ILE A 51 -8.57 -3.45 14.29
C ILE A 51 -7.06 -3.44 14.51
N TYR A 52 -6.60 -4.37 15.34
CA TYR A 52 -5.21 -4.45 15.74
C TYR A 52 -4.60 -5.77 15.27
N VAL A 53 -3.37 -5.72 14.80
CA VAL A 53 -2.59 -6.87 14.36
C VAL A 53 -1.30 -6.90 15.15
N ASP A 54 -0.99 -8.03 15.79
CA ASP A 54 0.27 -8.21 16.52
C ASP A 54 1.24 -8.94 15.58
N LEU A 55 2.38 -8.31 15.29
CA LEU A 55 3.42 -8.87 14.44
C LEU A 55 4.64 -9.20 15.27
N THR A 56 4.96 -10.50 15.38
CA THR A 56 6.09 -11.00 16.16
C THR A 56 7.23 -11.44 15.24
N ASN A 57 8.44 -10.94 15.48
CA ASN A 57 9.63 -11.29 14.71
C ASN A 57 10.29 -12.60 15.21
N TYR A 58 11.43 -13.00 14.61
CA TYR A 58 12.17 -14.20 15.04
C TYR A 58 12.75 -14.13 16.46
N ASP A 59 12.99 -12.93 16.98
CA ASP A 59 13.51 -12.72 18.34
C ASP A 59 12.40 -12.67 19.41
N GLY A 60 11.13 -12.84 19.01
CA GLY A 60 9.98 -12.74 19.90
C GLY A 60 9.54 -11.29 20.19
N VAL A 61 10.15 -10.30 19.55
CA VAL A 61 9.72 -8.90 19.62
C VAL A 61 8.39 -8.76 18.88
N THR A 62 7.42 -8.13 19.53
CA THR A 62 6.07 -7.92 18.99
C THR A 62 5.75 -6.45 18.92
N VAL A 63 5.27 -5.98 17.77
CA VAL A 63 4.68 -4.64 17.59
C VAL A 63 3.21 -4.78 17.22
N THR A 64 2.38 -3.83 17.67
CA THR A 64 0.94 -3.84 17.35
C THR A 64 0.63 -2.81 16.28
N ILE A 65 0.02 -3.22 15.17
CA ILE A 65 -0.35 -2.35 14.05
C ILE A 65 -1.84 -2.04 14.11
N GLY A 66 -2.19 -0.76 14.03
CA GLY A 66 -3.57 -0.29 13.95
C GLY A 66 -4.00 -0.11 12.51
N ILE A 67 -5.08 -0.78 12.11
CA ILE A 67 -5.63 -0.76 10.75
C ILE A 67 -7.06 -0.21 10.78
N ASP A 68 -7.35 0.78 9.94
CA ASP A 68 -8.69 1.32 9.76
C ASP A 68 -9.57 0.34 8.97
N VAL A 69 -10.72 -0.04 9.52
CA VAL A 69 -11.63 -1.02 8.91
C VAL A 69 -12.29 -0.54 7.62
N VAL A 70 -12.38 0.77 7.37
CA VAL A 70 -13.13 1.28 6.20
C VAL A 70 -12.32 1.24 4.91
N ASN A 71 -10.99 1.16 5.01
CA ASN A 71 -10.07 1.20 3.87
C ASN A 71 -8.89 0.19 4.00
N ALA A 72 -8.78 -0.53 5.12
CA ALA A 72 -7.66 -1.41 5.45
C ALA A 72 -6.29 -0.69 5.50
N TYR A 73 -6.26 0.60 5.82
CA TYR A 73 -5.03 1.39 5.87
C TYR A 73 -4.38 1.29 7.25
N VAL A 74 -3.05 1.24 7.27
CA VAL A 74 -2.27 1.34 8.51
C VAL A 74 -2.34 2.78 9.00
N MET A 75 -2.76 2.95 10.25
CA MET A 75 -2.98 4.26 10.89
C MET A 75 -1.96 4.58 11.97
N GLY A 76 -1.17 3.61 12.37
CA GLY A 76 -0.18 3.75 13.43
C GLY A 76 0.28 2.41 13.95
N TYR A 77 1.24 2.47 14.85
CA TYR A 77 1.66 1.30 15.61
C TYR A 77 1.86 1.64 17.09
N GLU A 78 1.77 0.61 17.93
CA GLU A 78 2.07 0.65 19.35
C GLU A 78 3.28 -0.25 19.62
N GLN A 79 4.17 0.27 20.47
CA GLN A 79 5.25 -0.50 21.06
C GLN A 79 5.39 -0.17 22.55
N GLY A 80 5.25 -1.20 23.39
CA GLY A 80 5.26 -1.03 24.84
C GLY A 80 4.12 -0.10 25.29
N GLU A 81 4.44 0.98 26.01
CA GLU A 81 3.45 1.96 26.46
C GLU A 81 3.27 3.14 25.49
N GLN A 82 3.90 3.11 24.31
CA GLN A 82 3.93 4.22 23.37
C GLN A 82 3.16 3.91 22.08
N ASN A 83 2.44 4.91 21.57
CA ASN A 83 1.86 4.89 20.22
C ASN A 83 2.51 5.91 19.28
N TYR A 84 2.50 5.56 18.00
CA TYR A 84 3.04 6.33 16.89
C TYR A 84 1.97 6.41 15.77
N PRO A 85 1.01 7.33 15.86
CA PRO A 85 -0.03 7.51 14.85
C PRO A 85 0.57 8.13 13.59
N LEU A 86 0.00 7.80 12.43
CA LEU A 86 0.36 8.42 11.14
C LEU A 86 -0.56 9.60 10.87
N GLN A 87 -0.08 10.53 10.05
CA GLN A 87 -0.92 11.62 9.53
C GLN A 87 -2.11 11.09 8.73
N THR A 88 -3.26 11.70 8.96
CA THR A 88 -4.49 11.41 8.22
C THR A 88 -4.70 12.38 7.07
N LEU A 89 -5.31 11.92 5.97
CA LEU A 89 -5.75 12.83 4.92
C LEU A 89 -6.98 13.65 5.34
N PRO A 90 -7.14 14.90 4.83
CA PRO A 90 -8.23 15.79 5.21
C PRO A 90 -9.64 15.31 4.82
N ASP A 91 -9.77 14.48 3.78
CA ASP A 91 -11.07 14.19 3.14
C ASP A 91 -11.91 13.11 3.87
N ASP A 92 -11.32 12.38 4.82
CA ASP A 92 -12.01 11.50 5.79
C ASP A 92 -11.00 11.15 6.89
N PRO A 93 -10.75 12.09 7.83
CA PRO A 93 -9.76 11.88 8.85
C PRO A 93 -10.23 10.74 9.74
N ALA A 94 -9.45 9.65 9.77
CA ALA A 94 -9.65 8.62 10.77
C ALA A 94 -9.47 9.24 12.17
N PRO A 95 -10.24 8.82 13.17
CA PRO A 95 -10.14 9.34 14.54
C PRO A 95 -8.89 8.76 15.24
N VAL A 96 -7.69 9.14 14.77
CA VAL A 96 -6.40 8.59 15.24
C VAL A 96 -6.13 8.89 16.72
N GLU A 97 -6.82 9.86 17.31
CA GLU A 97 -6.82 10.11 18.75
C GLU A 97 -7.42 8.94 19.58
N LEU A 98 -8.20 8.08 18.93
CA LEU A 98 -8.77 6.87 19.52
C LEU A 98 -7.92 5.62 19.24
N LEU A 99 -6.83 5.77 18.49
CA LEU A 99 -5.91 4.69 18.20
C LEU A 99 -5.09 4.38 19.46
N PHE A 100 -5.06 3.11 19.88
CA PHE A 100 -4.32 2.63 21.05
C PHE A 100 -4.70 3.36 22.37
N PRO A 101 -5.96 3.27 22.84
CA PRO A 101 -6.47 4.10 23.94
C PRO A 101 -5.76 3.94 25.29
N ASN A 102 -4.95 2.88 25.48
CA ASN A 102 -4.22 2.60 26.72
C ASN A 102 -2.72 2.94 26.65
N THR A 103 -2.32 3.77 25.69
CA THR A 103 -0.91 4.13 25.47
C THR A 103 -0.69 5.64 25.57
N ARG A 104 0.57 6.03 25.74
CA ARG A 104 1.01 7.43 25.64
C ARG A 104 1.39 7.70 24.19
N SER A 105 0.97 8.85 23.67
CA SER A 105 1.40 9.23 22.32
C SER A 105 2.85 9.71 22.34
N ALA A 106 3.69 9.08 21.52
CA ALA A 106 5.06 9.51 21.28
C ALA A 106 5.15 10.65 20.23
N GLY A 107 4.00 11.09 19.71
CA GLY A 107 3.88 12.08 18.65
C GLY A 107 3.52 11.44 17.31
N GLU A 108 2.79 12.21 16.50
CA GLU A 108 2.39 11.79 15.15
C GLU A 108 3.60 11.74 14.21
N LEU A 109 3.68 10.67 13.43
CA LEU A 109 4.69 10.50 12.40
C LEU A 109 4.45 11.50 11.27
N PRO A 110 5.51 12.08 10.68
CA PRO A 110 5.40 13.19 9.74
C PRO A 110 5.01 12.76 8.31
N PHE A 111 4.31 11.63 8.19
CA PHE A 111 3.89 11.03 6.93
C PHE A 111 2.56 10.29 7.10
N THR A 112 1.85 10.14 5.99
CA THR A 112 0.59 9.39 5.92
C THR A 112 0.85 7.93 5.56
N GLY A 113 -0.17 7.07 5.67
CA GLY A 113 -0.10 5.68 5.23
C GLY A 113 -0.12 5.47 3.71
N HIS A 114 -0.08 6.56 2.92
CA HIS A 114 -0.11 6.49 1.45
C HIS A 114 1.29 6.26 0.86
N TYR A 115 1.34 5.55 -0.27
CA TYR A 115 2.60 5.19 -0.92
C TYR A 115 3.45 6.37 -1.33
N ALA A 116 2.86 7.45 -1.85
CA ALA A 116 3.61 8.65 -2.22
C ALA A 116 4.36 9.26 -1.01
N SER A 117 3.69 9.35 0.14
CA SER A 117 4.28 9.89 1.38
C SER A 117 5.35 8.94 1.93
N LEU A 118 5.05 7.66 2.06
CA LEU A 118 6.00 6.65 2.55
C LEU A 118 7.23 6.51 1.63
N GLY A 119 7.01 6.53 0.32
CA GLY A 119 8.03 6.40 -0.71
C GLY A 119 9.04 7.55 -0.68
N GLU A 120 8.60 8.78 -0.38
CA GLU A 120 9.49 9.92 -0.19
C GLU A 120 10.45 9.71 0.99
N TYR A 121 9.91 9.33 2.15
CA TYR A 121 10.71 9.09 3.36
C TYR A 121 11.64 7.88 3.20
N ALA A 122 11.14 6.78 2.63
CA ALA A 122 11.95 5.58 2.41
C ALA A 122 13.08 5.85 1.39
N ARG A 123 12.87 6.70 0.38
CA ARG A 123 13.90 7.13 -0.57
C ARG A 123 15.00 7.95 0.10
N ARG A 124 14.63 8.88 0.99
CA ARG A 124 15.59 9.66 1.77
C ARG A 124 16.47 8.76 2.64
N MET A 125 15.89 7.72 3.27
CA MET A 125 16.63 6.72 4.02
C MET A 125 17.69 6.00 3.17
N GLN A 126 17.35 5.60 1.93
CA GLN A 126 18.32 4.95 1.03
C GLN A 126 19.45 5.90 0.62
N ASN A 127 19.17 7.19 0.46
CA ASN A 127 20.15 8.21 0.08
C ASN A 127 21.14 8.54 1.20
N GLU A 128 20.75 8.35 2.46
CA GLU A 128 21.61 8.59 3.63
C GLU A 128 22.62 7.46 3.89
N GLN A 129 22.55 6.34 3.14
CA GLN A 129 23.53 5.27 3.27
C GLN A 129 24.85 5.62 2.53
N PRO A 130 26.00 5.69 3.24
CA PRO A 130 27.22 6.38 2.76
C PRO A 130 27.95 5.75 1.56
N ASN A 131 27.53 4.60 1.03
CA ASN A 131 28.32 3.79 0.08
C ASN A 131 27.63 3.42 -1.25
N ARG A 132 26.63 4.16 -1.74
CA ARG A 132 25.98 3.80 -3.04
C ARG A 132 25.98 4.94 -4.06
N ARG A 133 27.15 5.19 -4.67
CA ARG A 133 27.31 6.02 -5.88
C ARG A 133 27.42 5.18 -7.16
N ASP A 134 26.55 4.20 -7.34
CA ASP A 134 26.51 3.41 -8.57
C ASP A 134 25.36 3.86 -9.48
N GLN A 135 25.54 3.76 -10.80
CA GLN A 135 24.52 4.05 -11.82
C GLN A 135 23.20 3.25 -11.58
N GLN A 136 23.27 2.09 -10.91
CA GLN A 136 22.11 1.32 -10.46
C GLN A 136 21.31 2.03 -9.35
N ALA A 137 21.94 2.84 -8.49
CA ALA A 137 21.24 3.67 -7.52
C ALA A 137 20.41 4.77 -8.21
N LEU A 138 20.89 5.33 -9.32
CA LEU A 138 20.15 6.30 -10.12
C LEU A 138 18.91 5.68 -10.79
N ASN A 139 19.01 4.44 -11.29
CA ASN A 139 17.84 3.72 -11.83
C ASN A 139 16.81 3.37 -10.73
N ARG A 140 17.26 3.08 -9.50
CA ARG A 140 16.37 2.86 -8.35
C ARG A 140 15.61 4.13 -7.94
N LEU A 141 16.18 5.32 -8.19
CA LEU A 141 15.51 6.60 -7.95
C LEU A 141 14.47 6.95 -9.03
N SER A 142 14.49 6.29 -10.18
CA SER A 142 13.50 6.51 -11.25
C SER A 142 12.27 5.59 -11.12
N ASN A 143 12.39 4.48 -10.39
CA ASN A 143 11.30 3.52 -10.18
C ASN A 143 10.46 3.89 -8.94
N PRO A 144 9.16 3.53 -8.91
CA PRO A 144 8.36 3.58 -7.69
C PRO A 144 9.11 2.88 -6.54
N MET A 145 9.22 3.53 -5.38
CA MET A 145 10.11 3.08 -4.29
C MET A 145 9.86 1.62 -3.87
N ARG A 146 8.60 1.19 -3.95
CA ARG A 146 8.14 -0.18 -3.72
C ARG A 146 8.90 -1.24 -4.52
N GLN A 147 9.26 -0.95 -5.78
CA GLN A 147 10.01 -1.88 -6.64
C GLN A 147 11.40 -2.22 -6.12
N ASN A 148 11.93 -1.42 -5.18
CA ASN A 148 13.28 -1.56 -4.66
C ASN A 148 13.33 -2.04 -3.21
N ILE A 149 12.17 -2.34 -2.61
CA ILE A 149 12.07 -2.81 -1.23
C ILE A 149 11.76 -4.31 -1.27
N GLY A 150 12.70 -5.11 -0.75
CA GLY A 150 12.49 -6.55 -0.61
C GLY A 150 11.37 -6.84 0.38
N LEU A 151 10.49 -7.76 0.03
CA LEU A 151 9.44 -8.30 0.87
C LEU A 151 9.77 -9.75 1.24
N GLY A 152 9.20 -10.24 2.34
CA GLY A 152 9.42 -11.59 2.84
C GLY A 152 9.78 -11.64 4.33
N PRO A 153 10.04 -12.83 4.88
CA PRO A 153 10.23 -13.02 6.32
C PRO A 153 11.36 -12.17 6.91
N SER A 154 12.53 -12.13 6.25
CA SER A 154 13.67 -11.33 6.69
C SER A 154 13.36 -9.83 6.70
N SER A 155 12.66 -9.34 5.68
CA SER A 155 12.25 -7.94 5.58
C SER A 155 11.24 -7.57 6.67
N LEU A 156 10.28 -8.46 6.95
CA LEU A 156 9.30 -8.25 8.02
C LEU A 156 9.96 -8.28 9.40
N HIS A 157 10.91 -9.18 9.64
CA HIS A 157 11.70 -9.22 10.87
C HIS A 157 12.44 -7.89 11.09
N SER A 158 13.17 -7.40 10.08
CA SER A 158 13.86 -6.11 10.17
C SER A 158 12.89 -4.93 10.31
N ALA A 159 11.72 -4.98 9.67
CA ALA A 159 10.70 -3.94 9.82
C ALA A 159 10.20 -3.86 11.29
N ILE A 160 9.92 -5.01 11.91
CA ILE A 160 9.52 -5.08 13.33
C ILE A 160 10.62 -4.51 14.23
N ASP A 161 11.89 -4.85 13.99
CA ASP A 161 13.02 -4.28 14.75
C ASP A 161 13.12 -2.76 14.62
N MET A 162 12.90 -2.24 13.41
CA MET A 162 12.94 -0.79 13.15
C MET A 162 11.81 -0.05 13.87
N LEU A 163 10.63 -0.66 13.96
CA LEU A 163 9.50 -0.10 14.70
C LEU A 163 9.72 -0.20 16.22
N GLU A 164 10.26 -1.33 16.69
CA GLU A 164 10.57 -1.53 18.12
C GLU A 164 11.54 -0.47 18.64
N ARG A 165 12.63 -0.25 17.91
CA ARG A 165 13.64 0.76 18.29
C ARG A 165 13.14 2.19 18.15
N ALA A 166 12.10 2.40 17.33
CA ALA A 166 11.54 3.70 16.97
C ALA A 166 12.62 4.76 16.66
N ALA A 167 13.70 4.37 15.96
CA ALA A 167 14.93 5.15 15.92
C ALA A 167 14.78 6.47 15.16
N THR A 168 14.13 6.46 13.98
CA THR A 168 13.87 7.65 13.16
C THR A 168 12.57 7.50 12.36
N PRO A 169 11.90 8.62 12.01
CA PRO A 169 10.78 8.60 11.06
C PRO A 169 11.11 7.94 9.72
N LEU A 170 12.36 8.06 9.26
CA LEU A 170 12.82 7.46 8.00
C LEU A 170 12.80 5.91 8.07
N SER A 171 13.34 5.32 9.13
CA SER A 171 13.32 3.87 9.32
C SER A 171 11.90 3.36 9.58
N GLN A 172 11.08 4.14 10.31
CA GLN A 172 9.67 3.80 10.55
C GLN A 172 8.86 3.77 9.24
N ALA A 173 9.06 4.75 8.34
CA ALA A 173 8.37 4.77 7.04
C ALA A 173 8.70 3.53 6.19
N GLY A 174 9.98 3.15 6.12
CA GLY A 174 10.41 1.95 5.40
C GLY A 174 9.81 0.66 5.98
N ALA A 175 9.77 0.54 7.31
CA ALA A 175 9.17 -0.59 7.99
C ALA A 175 7.65 -0.68 7.78
N ILE A 176 6.95 0.45 7.88
CA ILE A 176 5.50 0.53 7.62
C ILE A 176 5.18 0.15 6.17
N LEU A 177 6.03 0.55 5.21
CA LEU A 177 5.85 0.19 3.81
C LEU A 177 5.96 -1.32 3.53
N VAL A 178 6.86 -2.03 4.24
CA VAL A 178 6.93 -3.50 4.21
C VAL A 178 5.65 -4.10 4.80
N ILE A 179 5.21 -3.60 5.96
CA ILE A 179 4.00 -4.09 6.64
C ILE A 179 2.74 -3.87 5.79
N ILE A 180 2.58 -2.71 5.16
CA ILE A 180 1.41 -2.44 4.29
C ILE A 180 1.34 -3.47 3.16
N GLN A 181 2.45 -3.71 2.44
CA GLN A 181 2.48 -4.67 1.33
C GLN A 181 2.27 -6.12 1.81
N MET A 182 2.83 -6.49 2.96
CA MET A 182 2.72 -7.85 3.52
C MET A 182 1.47 -8.09 4.37
N VAL A 183 0.63 -7.09 4.62
CA VAL A 183 -0.57 -7.25 5.47
C VAL A 183 -1.80 -6.69 4.76
N SER A 184 -1.85 -5.38 4.53
CA SER A 184 -3.00 -4.72 3.91
C SER A 184 -3.18 -5.15 2.45
N GLU A 185 -2.11 -5.17 1.65
CA GLU A 185 -2.21 -5.56 0.24
C GLU A 185 -2.45 -7.06 0.06
N ALA A 186 -1.82 -7.90 0.89
CA ALA A 186 -2.14 -9.33 0.94
C ALA A 186 -3.60 -9.58 1.34
N ALA A 187 -4.18 -8.79 2.24
CA ALA A 187 -5.60 -8.86 2.57
C ALA A 187 -6.50 -8.48 1.38
N ARG A 188 -6.09 -7.50 0.55
CA ARG A 188 -6.85 -7.07 -0.63
C ARG A 188 -6.74 -8.04 -1.80
N TYR A 189 -5.57 -8.65 -2.01
CA TYR A 189 -5.27 -9.41 -3.22
C TYR A 189 -4.67 -10.79 -2.90
N PRO A 190 -5.37 -11.89 -3.26
CA PRO A 190 -4.82 -13.24 -3.15
C PRO A 190 -3.52 -13.46 -3.92
N TYR A 191 -3.28 -12.73 -5.01
CA TYR A 191 -2.00 -12.74 -5.70
C TYR A 191 -0.83 -12.37 -4.78
N ILE A 192 -0.97 -11.25 -4.04
CA ILE A 192 0.06 -10.75 -3.13
C ILE A 192 0.19 -11.68 -1.92
N GLU A 193 -0.92 -12.21 -1.42
CA GLU A 193 -0.90 -13.26 -0.39
C GLU A 193 -0.06 -14.47 -0.84
N ARG A 194 -0.26 -14.98 -2.06
CA ARG A 194 0.52 -16.11 -2.59
C ARG A 194 2.01 -15.79 -2.70
N GLN A 195 2.38 -14.61 -3.18
CA GLN A 195 3.79 -14.18 -3.24
C GLN A 195 4.46 -14.22 -1.86
N VAL A 196 3.78 -13.70 -0.82
CA VAL A 196 4.30 -13.75 0.55
C VAL A 196 4.36 -15.17 1.10
N ARG A 197 3.36 -16.01 0.79
CA ARG A 197 3.37 -17.44 1.17
C ARG A 197 4.53 -18.20 0.55
N GLU A 198 4.83 -17.97 -0.72
CA GLU A 198 5.98 -18.56 -1.41
C GLU A 198 7.30 -18.09 -0.80
N SER A 199 7.39 -16.81 -0.44
CA SER A 199 8.52 -16.24 0.29
C SER A 199 8.72 -16.90 1.67
N ILE A 200 7.65 -17.14 2.43
CA ILE A 200 7.70 -17.88 3.71
C ILE A 200 8.13 -19.33 3.48
N GLN A 201 7.58 -20.02 2.48
CA GLN A 201 7.89 -21.41 2.17
C GLN A 201 9.38 -21.62 1.82
N THR A 202 9.94 -20.69 1.08
CA THR A 202 11.31 -20.78 0.55
C THR A 202 12.34 -20.10 1.43
N GLY A 203 11.90 -19.22 2.35
CA GLY A 203 12.78 -18.34 3.14
C GLY A 203 13.39 -17.18 2.32
N ASN A 204 13.05 -17.05 1.04
CA ASN A 204 13.65 -16.07 0.14
C ASN A 204 12.82 -14.79 0.10
N SER A 205 13.49 -13.63 0.10
CA SER A 205 12.84 -12.37 -0.22
C SER A 205 12.53 -12.25 -1.71
N PHE A 206 11.53 -11.43 -2.04
CA PHE A 206 11.17 -11.06 -3.41
C PHE A 206 11.02 -9.54 -3.53
N LEU A 207 11.06 -9.03 -4.76
CA LEU A 207 10.72 -7.64 -5.06
C LEU A 207 9.31 -7.59 -5.68
N PRO A 208 8.50 -6.56 -5.40
CA PRO A 208 7.21 -6.38 -6.05
C PRO A 208 7.35 -6.35 -7.57
N ASP A 209 6.66 -7.26 -8.24
CA ASP A 209 6.60 -7.30 -9.70
C ASP A 209 5.59 -6.27 -10.25
N PRO A 210 5.59 -5.98 -11.56
CA PRO A 210 4.67 -5.02 -12.15
C PRO A 210 3.19 -5.34 -11.88
N ARG A 211 2.79 -6.62 -11.87
CA ARG A 211 1.41 -7.02 -11.59
C ARG A 211 1.01 -6.63 -10.17
N MET A 212 1.80 -6.96 -9.17
CA MET A 212 1.58 -6.58 -7.77
C MET A 212 1.34 -5.07 -7.64
N LEU A 213 2.23 -4.25 -8.22
CA LEU A 213 2.10 -2.79 -8.15
C LEU A 213 0.87 -2.27 -8.86
N SER A 214 0.54 -2.82 -10.02
CA SER A 214 -0.67 -2.42 -10.75
C SER A 214 -1.94 -2.76 -9.98
N LEU A 215 -1.97 -3.87 -9.23
CA LEU A 215 -3.08 -4.23 -8.34
C LEU A 215 -3.21 -3.22 -7.20
N GLU A 216 -2.11 -2.93 -6.49
CA GLU A 216 -2.08 -1.94 -5.40
C GLU A 216 -2.64 -0.58 -5.87
N ASN A 217 -2.15 -0.10 -7.01
CA ASN A 217 -2.53 1.21 -7.55
C ASN A 217 -3.97 1.27 -8.08
N ASN A 218 -4.55 0.13 -8.48
CA ASN A 218 -5.90 0.09 -9.06
C ASN A 218 -6.99 -0.37 -8.09
N TRP A 219 -6.68 -0.59 -6.80
CA TRP A 219 -7.65 -1.12 -5.83
C TRP A 219 -8.94 -0.29 -5.72
N SER A 220 -8.81 1.03 -5.63
CA SER A 220 -9.96 1.94 -5.59
C SER A 220 -10.78 1.89 -6.89
N ASN A 221 -10.10 1.88 -8.04
CA ASN A 221 -10.78 1.88 -9.34
C ASN A 221 -11.50 0.55 -9.62
N LEU A 222 -10.84 -0.58 -9.34
CA LEU A 222 -11.46 -1.91 -9.41
C LEU A 222 -12.68 -2.00 -8.49
N SER A 223 -12.55 -1.53 -7.24
CA SER A 223 -13.65 -1.52 -6.27
C SER A 223 -14.84 -0.71 -6.79
N ARG A 224 -14.58 0.49 -7.33
CA ARG A 224 -15.61 1.36 -7.91
C ARG A 224 -16.31 0.70 -9.10
N GLN A 225 -15.56 0.12 -10.04
CA GLN A 225 -16.16 -0.50 -11.22
C GLN A 225 -16.98 -1.74 -10.84
N ILE A 226 -16.44 -2.63 -10.01
CA ILE A 226 -17.15 -3.84 -9.54
C ILE A 226 -18.41 -3.46 -8.78
N MET A 227 -18.35 -2.55 -7.81
CA MET A 227 -19.55 -2.13 -7.08
C MET A 227 -20.55 -1.37 -7.96
N GLY A 228 -20.05 -0.59 -8.93
CA GLY A 228 -20.87 0.14 -9.89
C GLY A 228 -21.75 -0.78 -10.75
N THR A 229 -21.23 -1.96 -11.12
CA THR A 229 -22.02 -2.97 -11.87
C THR A 229 -23.21 -3.48 -11.06
N THR A 230 -23.00 -3.83 -9.78
CA THR A 230 -24.06 -4.26 -8.85
C THR A 230 -25.12 -3.17 -8.67
N ARG A 231 -24.70 -1.91 -8.49
CA ARG A 231 -25.64 -0.78 -8.31
C ARG A 231 -26.47 -0.50 -9.56
N ALA A 232 -25.85 -0.60 -10.74
CA ALA A 232 -26.50 -0.34 -12.02
C ALA A 232 -27.24 -1.56 -12.60
N GLY A 233 -27.13 -2.73 -11.98
CA GLY A 233 -27.74 -3.97 -12.50
C GLY A 233 -27.19 -4.40 -13.86
N ARG A 234 -25.91 -4.13 -14.13
CA ARG A 234 -25.21 -4.50 -15.38
C ARG A 234 -24.00 -5.37 -15.07
N GLU A 235 -23.37 -5.92 -16.11
CA GLU A 235 -22.17 -6.75 -15.95
C GLU A 235 -20.89 -6.05 -16.39
N SER A 236 -20.99 -5.18 -17.40
CA SER A 236 -19.85 -4.42 -17.92
C SER A 236 -19.51 -3.21 -17.06
N PHE A 237 -18.22 -2.95 -16.93
CA PHE A 237 -17.68 -1.76 -16.28
C PHE A 237 -18.02 -0.51 -17.10
N SER A 238 -18.13 0.64 -16.44
CA SER A 238 -18.22 1.95 -17.12
C SER A 238 -16.90 2.32 -17.80
N THR A 239 -15.80 1.88 -17.19
CA THR A 239 -14.45 2.16 -17.65
C THR A 239 -13.62 0.91 -17.36
N SER A 240 -12.97 0.39 -18.38
CA SER A 240 -12.05 -0.74 -18.23
C SER A 240 -10.87 -0.35 -17.34
N VAL A 241 -10.38 -1.29 -16.55
CA VAL A 241 -9.18 -1.16 -15.73
C VAL A 241 -8.07 -1.95 -16.39
N SER A 242 -6.94 -1.30 -16.65
CA SER A 242 -5.75 -1.94 -17.20
C SER A 242 -4.80 -2.31 -16.06
N LEU A 243 -4.44 -3.59 -15.98
CA LEU A 243 -3.50 -4.15 -15.01
C LEU A 243 -2.26 -4.64 -15.75
N ASP A 244 -1.12 -4.53 -15.08
CA ASP A 244 0.14 -5.00 -15.64
C ASP A 244 0.28 -6.52 -15.42
N ASP A 245 1.00 -7.18 -16.32
CA ASP A 245 1.36 -8.58 -16.16
C ASP A 245 2.70 -8.72 -15.44
N ALA A 246 2.89 -9.82 -14.69
CA ALA A 246 4.14 -10.08 -13.97
C ALA A 246 5.36 -10.14 -14.91
N TYR A 247 5.13 -10.51 -16.17
CA TYR A 247 6.16 -10.64 -17.21
C TYR A 247 6.15 -9.47 -18.21
N GLN A 248 5.62 -8.29 -17.86
CA GLN A 248 5.49 -7.16 -18.79
C GLN A 248 6.79 -6.78 -19.52
N SER A 249 7.95 -7.03 -18.91
CA SER A 249 9.28 -6.88 -19.53
C SER A 249 9.50 -7.75 -20.78
N HIS A 250 8.62 -8.71 -21.06
CA HIS A 250 8.65 -9.61 -22.23
C HIS A 250 7.60 -9.24 -23.30
N GLY A 251 6.98 -8.05 -23.21
CA GLY A 251 6.01 -7.59 -24.20
C GLY A 251 4.62 -8.23 -24.07
N ALA A 252 4.32 -8.84 -22.92
CA ALA A 252 2.97 -9.30 -22.62
C ALA A 252 2.00 -8.10 -22.60
N PRO A 253 0.83 -8.20 -23.26
CA PRO A 253 -0.16 -7.14 -23.22
C PRO A 253 -0.70 -6.98 -21.79
N PRO A 254 -1.13 -5.77 -21.39
CA PRO A 254 -1.78 -5.59 -20.10
C PRO A 254 -3.08 -6.40 -20.02
N LEU A 255 -3.39 -6.87 -18.82
CA LEU A 255 -4.68 -7.49 -18.52
C LEU A 255 -5.74 -6.38 -18.42
N VAL A 256 -6.72 -6.39 -19.33
CA VAL A 256 -7.82 -5.42 -19.32
C VAL A 256 -9.05 -6.06 -18.69
N VAL A 257 -9.43 -5.57 -17.51
CA VAL A 257 -10.66 -5.98 -16.82
C VAL A 257 -11.76 -4.99 -17.15
N ASN A 258 -12.83 -5.45 -17.79
CA ASN A 258 -13.93 -4.61 -18.25
C ASN A 258 -15.32 -5.13 -17.86
N SER A 259 -15.38 -6.24 -17.13
CA SER A 259 -16.64 -6.87 -16.73
C SER A 259 -16.48 -7.69 -15.47
N VAL A 260 -17.57 -7.88 -14.74
CA VAL A 260 -17.61 -8.88 -13.65
C VAL A 260 -17.46 -10.31 -14.15
N ARG A 261 -17.64 -10.55 -15.46
CA ARG A 261 -17.43 -11.86 -16.08
C ARG A 261 -15.95 -12.17 -16.39
N ASP A 262 -15.06 -11.19 -16.27
CA ASP A 262 -13.63 -11.45 -16.41
C ASP A 262 -13.17 -12.44 -15.34
N SER A 263 -12.28 -13.38 -15.71
CA SER A 263 -11.76 -14.39 -14.79
C SER A 263 -11.11 -13.76 -13.57
N PHE A 264 -10.48 -12.59 -13.72
CA PHE A 264 -9.98 -11.79 -12.59
C PHE A 264 -11.02 -11.60 -11.48
N VAL A 265 -12.27 -11.27 -11.84
CA VAL A 265 -13.35 -11.04 -10.88
C VAL A 265 -13.96 -12.38 -10.44
N GLN A 266 -14.19 -13.29 -11.38
CA GLN A 266 -14.82 -14.60 -11.10
C GLN A 266 -13.96 -15.51 -10.20
N ASP A 267 -12.64 -15.49 -10.40
CA ASP A 267 -11.67 -16.24 -9.62
C ASP A 267 -11.31 -15.54 -8.29
N MET A 268 -11.99 -14.43 -7.98
CA MET A 268 -11.78 -13.62 -6.77
C MET A 268 -10.32 -13.19 -6.58
N GLU A 269 -9.64 -12.80 -7.66
CA GLU A 269 -8.27 -12.26 -7.59
C GLU A 269 -8.21 -10.88 -6.90
N ILE A 270 -9.35 -10.36 -6.46
CA ILE A 270 -9.55 -9.28 -5.49
C ILE A 270 -10.47 -9.78 -4.36
N ALA A 271 -10.02 -9.69 -3.11
CA ALA A 271 -10.70 -10.27 -1.94
C ALA A 271 -11.47 -9.24 -1.09
N LEU A 272 -11.08 -7.96 -1.16
CA LEU A 272 -11.72 -6.86 -0.44
C LEU A 272 -12.02 -5.72 -1.40
N LEU A 273 -13.23 -5.17 -1.34
CA LEU A 273 -13.61 -3.96 -2.07
C LEU A 273 -13.67 -2.76 -1.14
N LEU A 274 -13.06 -1.66 -1.56
CA LEU A 274 -13.23 -0.36 -0.93
C LEU A 274 -14.67 0.13 -1.15
N HIS A 275 -15.36 0.52 -0.07
CA HIS A 275 -16.69 1.08 -0.21
C HIS A 275 -16.63 2.42 -0.93
N ASP A 276 -17.18 2.48 -2.14
CA ASP A 276 -17.27 3.72 -2.89
C ASP A 276 -18.22 4.71 -2.20
N ARG A 277 -17.70 5.89 -1.83
CA ARG A 277 -18.40 6.97 -1.12
C ARG A 277 -19.50 7.63 -1.95
N GLY A 278 -19.63 7.31 -3.24
CA GLY A 278 -20.80 7.69 -4.04
C GLY A 278 -20.99 9.19 -4.20
N ASP A 279 -19.91 9.97 -4.25
CA ASP A 279 -20.00 11.41 -4.49
C ASP A 279 -19.33 11.84 -5.79
N ASN A 280 -20.04 12.72 -6.48
CA ASN A 280 -19.86 13.10 -7.87
C ASN A 280 -18.79 14.19 -8.01
N ARG A 281 -17.54 13.88 -7.65
CA ARG A 281 -16.40 14.81 -7.79
C ARG A 281 -15.22 14.10 -8.44
N GLY A 282 -14.92 14.51 -9.67
CA GLY A 282 -13.77 14.09 -10.47
C GLY A 282 -12.43 14.57 -9.91
N THR A 283 -12.12 14.17 -8.68
CA THR A 283 -10.80 14.27 -8.06
C THR A 283 -10.49 12.97 -7.34
N ASP A 284 -10.54 11.85 -8.06
CA ASP A 284 -9.95 10.60 -7.59
C ASP A 284 -8.43 10.74 -7.63
N GLN A 285 -7.86 11.24 -6.53
CA GLN A 285 -6.44 11.10 -6.22
C GLN A 285 -6.10 9.69 -5.71
N GLY A 286 -6.87 8.68 -6.11
CA GLY A 286 -6.52 7.26 -5.97
C GLY A 286 -5.59 6.76 -7.08
N ASN A 287 -5.30 7.60 -8.09
CA ASN A 287 -4.15 7.41 -8.95
C ASN A 287 -2.92 7.96 -8.21
N ASP A 288 -2.21 7.11 -7.47
CA ASP A 288 -0.91 7.46 -6.93
C ASP A 288 0.02 7.85 -8.12
N PRO A 289 0.45 9.12 -8.24
CA PRO A 289 1.12 9.63 -9.43
C PRO A 289 2.60 9.21 -9.55
N GLU A 290 3.02 8.14 -8.86
CA GLU A 290 4.41 7.64 -8.95
C GLU A 290 4.79 7.16 -10.36
N ASN A 291 3.84 7.04 -11.30
CA ASN A 291 4.09 6.50 -12.63
C ASN A 291 3.75 7.44 -13.80
N CYS A 292 4.05 8.73 -13.68
CA CYS A 292 4.13 9.61 -14.85
C CYS A 292 5.45 9.36 -15.61
N THR A 293 5.47 8.40 -16.54
CA THR A 293 6.53 8.31 -17.55
C THR A 293 6.54 9.58 -18.42
N PRO A 294 7.67 10.28 -18.59
CA PRO A 294 7.76 11.31 -19.61
C PRO A 294 7.76 10.63 -20.98
N GLY A 295 6.73 10.90 -21.80
CA GLY A 295 6.71 10.51 -23.20
C GLY A 295 7.93 11.08 -23.96
N PRO A 296 8.32 10.49 -25.09
CA PRO A 296 9.51 10.91 -25.82
C PRO A 296 9.30 12.34 -26.32
N SER A 297 10.03 13.29 -25.73
CA SER A 297 10.04 14.67 -26.19
C SER A 297 10.66 14.70 -27.58
N GLY A 298 9.80 14.86 -28.59
CA GLY A 298 10.18 15.11 -29.96
C GLY A 298 11.08 16.34 -30.08
N SER A 299 12.08 16.22 -30.93
CA SER A 299 13.04 17.24 -31.30
C SER A 299 12.33 18.53 -31.77
N GLY A 300 12.62 19.63 -31.09
CA GLY A 300 12.16 20.97 -31.46
C GLY A 300 13.28 21.99 -31.26
N ILE A 301 14.07 22.20 -32.31
CA ILE A 301 15.10 23.24 -32.38
C ILE A 301 14.40 24.61 -32.32
N GLY A 302 14.54 25.31 -31.20
CA GLY A 302 13.98 26.65 -30.97
C GLY A 302 15.08 27.63 -30.57
N ARG A 303 15.62 28.33 -31.57
CA ARG A 303 16.65 29.38 -31.49
C ARG A 303 16.12 30.59 -30.71
N TRP A 304 16.76 30.99 -29.61
CA TRP A 304 16.46 32.26 -28.93
C TRP A 304 17.72 33.13 -28.81
N GLY A 305 17.66 34.28 -29.49
CA GLY A 305 18.68 35.31 -29.46
C GLY A 305 18.62 36.15 -28.19
N GLY A 306 19.73 36.19 -27.45
CA GLY A 306 19.90 37.09 -26.31
C GLY A 306 20.51 38.43 -26.74
N LYS A 307 19.74 39.52 -26.64
CA LYS A 307 20.28 40.88 -26.56
C LYS A 307 20.80 41.12 -25.14
N ARG A 308 22.10 41.44 -25.00
CA ARG A 308 22.70 41.97 -23.76
C ARG A 308 22.46 43.48 -23.66
N PRO A 309 22.16 44.04 -22.47
CA PRO A 309 22.34 45.47 -22.24
C PRO A 309 23.79 45.78 -21.81
N ARG A 310 24.39 46.77 -22.47
CA ARG A 310 25.65 47.42 -22.10
C ARG A 310 25.47 48.25 -20.83
N ARG A 311 26.38 48.10 -19.85
CA ARG A 311 26.64 49.13 -18.84
C ARG A 311 27.76 50.03 -19.37
N GLN A 312 27.52 51.34 -19.36
CA GLN A 312 28.54 52.38 -19.51
C GLN A 312 29.22 52.58 -18.15
N HIS A 313 30.56 52.66 -18.17
CA HIS A 313 31.32 53.58 -17.33
C HIS A 313 32.61 53.90 -18.08
N GLU A 314 32.81 55.22 -18.25
CA GLU A 314 34.01 55.97 -18.68
C GLU A 314 34.43 55.87 -20.16
#